data_AF-A0A497A8J1-F1
#
_entry.id   AF-A0A497A8J1-F1
#
_cell.length_a   1.000
_cell.length_b   1.000
_cell.length_c   1.000
_cell.angle_alpha   90.00
_cell.angle_beta   90.00
_cell.angle_gamma   90.00
#
_symmetry.space_group_name_H-M   'P 1'
#
loop_
_entity.id
_entity.type
_entity.pdbx_description
1 polymer ?
#
loop_
_entity_poly.entity_id
_entity_poly.type
_entity_poly.pdbx_seq_one_letter_code
_entity_poly.pdbx_strand_id
1 'polypeptide(L)'
;MSINTANSRFIKALGVLFILALLTLVFCAGGYLGQATFEPKVTIDHEIHTIHKVIDRVEYKPAERVVYEPVETPKPLRHFQNLDELEEWLENIGGLDTGFDVVNEKTGQRIKKFDCEDYAIRLQERALRDGYIVSFEVIHAAEYNALFKQKRIPNGAMHAINSVILGNEVYYIEPQTQEIVFVAYLD
;
A
#
# COMPACT_ATOMS: atom_id res chain seq x y z
N MET A 1 -55.85 -12.69 37.13
CA MET A 1 -55.21 -11.44 36.64
C MET A 1 -54.51 -11.78 35.33
N SER A 2 -55.21 -11.64 34.20
CA SER A 2 -54.70 -12.03 32.87
C SER A 2 -53.84 -10.90 32.32
N ILE A 3 -52.51 -11.07 32.32
CA ILE A 3 -51.61 -10.14 31.64
C ILE A 3 -51.72 -10.45 30.15
N ASN A 4 -52.45 -9.58 29.44
CA ASN A 4 -52.71 -9.67 28.01
C ASN A 4 -51.42 -9.92 27.21
N THR A 5 -51.33 -11.09 26.59
CA THR A 5 -50.17 -11.55 25.80
C THR A 5 -49.85 -10.60 24.64
N ALA A 6 -50.84 -9.84 24.17
CA ALA A 6 -50.69 -8.78 23.17
C ALA A 6 -49.80 -7.62 23.66
N ASN A 7 -49.93 -7.20 24.92
CA ASN A 7 -49.14 -6.11 25.49
C ASN A 7 -47.66 -6.51 25.65
N SER A 8 -47.39 -7.77 25.98
CA SER A 8 -46.02 -8.29 26.08
C SER A 8 -45.29 -8.32 24.74
N ARG A 9 -45.99 -8.69 23.65
CA ARG A 9 -45.42 -8.70 22.29
C ARG A 9 -45.21 -7.27 21.76
N PHE A 10 -46.12 -6.36 22.07
CA PHE A 10 -46.00 -4.95 21.69
C PHE A 10 -44.81 -4.26 22.38
N ILE A 11 -44.60 -4.49 23.68
CA ILE A 11 -43.46 -3.95 24.43
C ILE A 11 -42.12 -4.49 23.88
N LYS A 12 -42.06 -5.77 23.52
CA LYS A 12 -40.85 -6.36 22.90
C LYS A 12 -40.56 -5.77 21.52
N ALA A 13 -41.58 -5.58 20.68
CA ALA A 13 -41.42 -4.96 19.37
C ALA A 13 -40.94 -3.50 19.49
N LEU A 14 -41.49 -2.75 20.44
CA LEU A 14 -41.07 -1.37 20.72
C LEU A 14 -39.62 -1.29 21.21
N GLY A 15 -39.20 -2.24 22.05
CA GLY A 15 -37.81 -2.33 22.51
C GLY A 15 -36.82 -2.62 21.39
N VAL A 16 -37.15 -3.52 20.47
CA VAL A 16 -36.31 -3.83 19.30
C VAL A 16 -36.19 -2.63 18.35
N LEU A 17 -37.31 -1.94 18.09
CA LEU A 17 -37.32 -0.72 17.28
C LEU A 17 -36.47 0.40 17.89
N PHE A 18 -36.52 0.55 19.22
CA PHE A 18 -35.70 1.54 19.93
C PHE A 18 -34.20 1.23 19.84
N ILE A 19 -33.80 -0.04 19.95
CA ILE A 19 -32.40 -0.46 19.81
C ILE A 19 -31.90 -0.22 18.38
N LEU A 20 -32.70 -0.58 17.37
CA LEU A 20 -32.37 -0.35 15.96
C LEU A 20 -32.18 1.14 15.66
N ALA A 21 -33.07 2.00 16.18
CA ALA A 21 -32.96 3.45 16.03
C ALA A 21 -31.66 4.01 16.66
N LEU A 22 -31.30 3.53 17.86
CA LEU A 22 -30.07 3.90 18.54
C LEU A 22 -28.82 3.49 17.75
N LEU A 23 -28.79 2.27 17.21
CA LEU A 23 -27.67 1.78 16.40
C LEU A 23 -27.50 2.58 15.11
N THR A 24 -28.60 2.93 14.43
CA THR A 24 -28.54 3.78 13.23
C THR A 24 -28.02 5.18 13.54
N LEU A 25 -28.38 5.74 14.70
CA LEU A 25 -27.94 7.08 15.08
C LEU A 25 -26.44 7.11 15.41
N VAL A 26 -25.93 6.07 16.07
CA VAL A 26 -24.48 5.89 16.33
C VAL A 26 -23.72 5.72 15.00
N PHE A 27 -24.24 4.94 14.06
CA PHE A 27 -23.61 4.73 12.76
C PHE A 27 -23.55 6.04 11.93
N CYS A 28 -24.64 6.82 11.90
CA CYS A 28 -24.66 8.11 11.22
C CYS A 28 -23.73 9.15 11.86
N ALA A 29 -23.64 9.19 13.20
CA ALA A 29 -22.72 10.09 13.89
C ALA A 29 -21.24 9.72 13.65
N GLY A 30 -20.92 8.43 13.61
CA GLY A 30 -19.58 7.93 13.28
C GLY A 30 -19.14 8.28 11.86
N GLY A 31 -20.04 8.13 10.88
CA GLY A 31 -19.78 8.52 9.48
C GLY A 31 -19.52 10.02 9.31
N TYR A 32 -20.25 10.87 10.04
CA TYR A 32 -20.06 12.32 9.99
C TYR A 32 -18.75 12.78 10.66
N LEU A 33 -18.36 12.17 11.77
CA LEU A 33 -17.07 12.45 12.43
C LEU A 33 -15.86 11.99 11.59
N GLY A 34 -15.99 10.89 10.84
CA GLY A 34 -14.93 10.38 9.97
C GLY A 34 -14.63 11.25 8.74
N GLN A 35 -15.57 12.11 8.31
CA GLN A 35 -15.38 13.04 7.19
C GLN A 35 -14.77 14.39 7.60
N ALA A 36 -14.79 14.74 8.89
CA ALA A 36 -14.45 16.09 9.36
C ALA A 36 -12.98 16.29 9.79
N THR A 37 -12.13 15.26 9.73
CA THR A 37 -10.74 15.37 10.18
C THR A 37 -9.82 14.73 9.16
N PHE A 38 -8.68 15.39 8.92
CA PHE A 38 -7.57 15.04 8.02
C PHE A 38 -7.50 15.84 6.70
N GLU A 39 -7.37 17.16 6.82
CA GLU A 39 -6.40 17.85 5.96
C GLU A 39 -5.02 17.70 6.63
N PRO A 40 -4.09 16.89 6.10
CA PRO A 40 -2.75 16.77 6.66
C PRO A 40 -1.98 18.07 6.41
N LYS A 41 -1.76 18.85 7.47
CA LYS A 41 -0.86 20.01 7.45
C LYS A 41 0.57 19.54 7.65
N VAL A 42 1.31 19.38 6.56
CA VAL A 42 2.75 19.08 6.61
C VAL A 42 3.48 20.34 7.10
N THR A 43 4.11 20.25 8.29
CA THR A 43 5.02 21.26 8.81
C THR A 43 6.43 20.68 8.70
N ILE A 44 7.27 21.25 7.83
CA ILE A 44 8.65 20.81 7.64
C ILE A 44 9.55 21.66 8.55
N ASP A 45 10.00 21.08 9.67
CA ASP A 45 11.05 21.68 10.50
C ASP A 45 12.42 21.30 9.91
N HIS A 46 13.18 22.29 9.45
CA HIS A 46 14.56 22.11 9.01
C HIS A 46 15.52 22.35 10.17
N GLU A 47 16.05 21.27 10.76
CA GLU A 47 17.10 21.37 11.78
C GLU A 47 18.49 21.42 11.11
N ILE A 48 19.03 22.63 10.93
CA ILE A 48 20.34 22.85 10.32
C ILE A 48 21.44 22.52 11.35
N HIS A 49 22.09 21.37 11.20
CA HIS A 49 23.28 21.02 11.98
C HIS A 49 24.55 21.56 11.28
N THR A 50 25.07 22.70 11.76
CA THR A 50 26.29 23.33 11.22
C THR A 50 27.56 22.67 11.78
N ILE A 51 28.19 21.79 10.99
CA ILE A 51 29.54 21.26 11.31
C ILE A 51 30.58 22.33 10.97
N HIS A 52 31.24 22.89 11.99
CA HIS A 52 32.34 23.84 11.80
C HIS A 52 33.63 23.08 11.45
N LYS A 53 33.94 22.95 10.16
CA LYS A 53 35.28 22.57 9.68
C LYS A 53 36.00 23.84 9.23
N VAL A 54 37.00 24.26 10.01
CA VAL A 54 37.88 25.39 9.69
C VAL A 54 38.67 25.03 8.43
N ILE A 55 38.38 25.69 7.31
CA ILE A 55 39.20 25.70 6.10
C ILE A 55 39.20 27.14 5.56
N ASP A 56 40.39 27.57 5.14
CA ASP A 56 40.80 28.93 4.78
C ASP A 56 39.80 29.72 3.91
N ARG A 57 39.75 31.04 4.15
CA ARG A 57 38.92 32.01 3.43
C ARG A 57 39.12 31.89 1.91
N VAL A 58 38.14 31.31 1.23
CA VAL A 58 37.86 31.57 -0.18
C VAL A 58 36.68 32.52 -0.23
N GLU A 59 36.88 33.67 -0.85
CA GLU A 59 35.88 34.73 -1.03
C GLU A 59 34.69 34.18 -1.84
N TYR A 60 33.57 33.88 -1.16
CA TYR A 60 32.37 33.32 -1.77
C TYR A 60 31.52 34.44 -2.36
N LYS A 61 31.49 34.55 -3.69
CA LYS A 61 30.41 35.27 -4.39
C LYS A 61 29.18 34.34 -4.39
N PRO A 62 28.04 34.71 -3.77
CA PRO A 62 26.86 33.88 -3.83
C PRO A 62 26.33 33.87 -5.27
N ALA A 63 26.61 32.79 -6.00
CA ALA A 63 25.86 32.46 -7.19
C ALA A 63 24.49 31.93 -6.71
N GLU A 64 23.45 32.72 -6.94
CA GLU A 64 22.07 32.36 -6.65
C GLU A 64 21.68 31.16 -7.55
N ARG A 65 21.85 29.95 -7.03
CA ARG A 65 21.37 28.72 -7.68
C ARG A 65 19.90 28.57 -7.33
N VAL A 66 19.03 28.98 -8.24
CA VAL A 66 17.62 28.60 -8.20
C VAL A 66 17.54 27.10 -8.46
N VAL A 67 17.36 26.31 -7.40
CA VAL A 67 17.08 24.87 -7.50
C VAL A 67 15.59 24.76 -7.85
N TYR A 68 15.30 24.40 -9.09
CA TYR A 68 13.96 24.00 -9.49
C TYR A 68 13.76 22.57 -9.01
N GLU A 69 13.09 22.38 -7.87
CA GLU A 69 12.57 21.06 -7.52
C GLU A 69 11.43 20.74 -8.49
N PRO A 70 11.52 19.64 -9.26
CA PRO A 70 10.39 19.22 -10.08
C PRO A 70 9.24 18.86 -9.14
N VAL A 71 8.16 19.66 -9.18
CA VAL A 71 6.92 19.31 -8.51
C VAL A 71 6.33 18.13 -9.28
N GLU A 72 6.36 16.93 -8.69
CA GLU A 72 5.68 15.76 -9.25
C GLU A 72 4.18 16.08 -9.34
N THR A 73 3.67 16.16 -10.56
CA THR A 73 2.24 16.34 -10.78
C THR A 73 1.56 14.99 -10.55
N PRO A 74 0.50 14.92 -9.71
CA PRO A 74 -0.22 13.68 -9.51
C PRO A 74 -0.77 13.16 -10.84
N LYS A 75 -0.39 11.94 -11.22
CA LYS A 75 -0.98 11.27 -12.38
C LYS A 75 -2.33 10.67 -11.98
N PRO A 76 -3.36 10.74 -12.83
CA PRO A 76 -4.60 10.02 -12.58
C PRO A 76 -4.30 8.51 -12.54
N LEU A 77 -4.76 7.84 -11.49
CA LEU A 77 -4.60 6.41 -11.33
C LEU A 77 -5.57 5.65 -12.23
N ARG A 78 -5.08 4.58 -12.86
CA ARG A 78 -5.90 3.68 -13.69
C ARG A 78 -5.43 2.23 -13.59
N HIS A 79 -6.28 1.32 -14.04
CA HIS A 79 -5.88 -0.06 -14.30
C HIS A 79 -5.10 -0.17 -15.63
N PHE A 80 -4.31 -1.22 -15.74
CA PHE A 80 -3.80 -1.69 -17.02
C PHE A 80 -4.98 -2.13 -17.90
N GLN A 81 -4.87 -1.90 -19.20
CA GLN A 81 -5.91 -2.19 -20.19
C GLN A 81 -5.95 -3.67 -20.58
N ASN A 82 -4.79 -4.31 -20.62
CA ASN A 82 -4.61 -5.70 -21.03
C ASN A 82 -3.29 -6.25 -20.49
N LEU A 83 -3.07 -7.55 -20.72
CA LEU A 83 -1.88 -8.25 -20.25
C LEU A 83 -0.61 -7.74 -20.92
N ASP A 84 -0.66 -7.43 -22.23
CA ASP A 84 0.49 -6.91 -22.97
C ASP A 84 1.03 -5.60 -22.37
N GLU A 85 0.14 -4.68 -21.97
CA GLU A 85 0.54 -3.42 -21.31
C GLU A 85 1.20 -3.67 -19.95
N LEU A 86 0.68 -4.64 -19.19
CA LEU A 86 1.26 -5.02 -17.89
C LEU A 86 2.65 -5.64 -18.07
N GLU A 87 2.80 -6.57 -19.03
CA GLU A 87 4.06 -7.21 -19.35
C GLU A 87 5.10 -6.18 -19.83
N GLU A 88 4.72 -5.31 -20.76
CA GLU A 88 5.58 -4.22 -21.24
C GLU A 88 5.99 -3.28 -20.10
N TRP A 89 5.08 -2.94 -19.18
CA TRP A 89 5.42 -2.11 -18.04
C TRP A 89 6.40 -2.81 -17.08
N LEU A 90 6.20 -4.10 -16.78
CA LEU A 90 7.09 -4.89 -15.92
C LEU A 90 8.51 -5.01 -16.51
N GLU A 91 8.61 -5.21 -17.83
CA GLU A 91 9.89 -5.23 -18.54
C GLU A 91 10.60 -3.86 -18.47
N ASN A 92 9.84 -2.77 -18.66
CA ASN A 92 10.38 -1.41 -18.66
C ASN A 92 10.88 -0.94 -17.29
N ILE A 93 10.22 -1.33 -16.20
CA ILE A 93 10.72 -1.01 -14.85
C ILE A 93 11.96 -1.86 -14.48
N GLY A 94 12.18 -2.98 -15.18
CA GLY A 94 13.27 -3.91 -14.93
C GLY A 94 13.24 -4.48 -13.51
N GLY A 95 14.39 -4.90 -13.01
CA GLY A 95 14.52 -5.33 -11.62
C GLY A 95 14.24 -4.17 -10.67
N LEU A 96 13.39 -4.39 -9.66
CA LEU A 96 13.13 -3.39 -8.63
C LEU A 96 14.42 -3.11 -7.86
N ASP A 97 14.83 -1.84 -7.80
CA ASP A 97 15.94 -1.44 -6.95
C ASP A 97 15.51 -1.54 -5.48
N THR A 98 16.00 -2.57 -4.82
CA THR A 98 15.72 -2.90 -3.44
C THR A 98 16.69 -2.22 -2.46
N GLY A 99 17.36 -1.14 -2.88
CA GLY A 99 18.45 -0.49 -2.18
C GLY A 99 18.14 -0.09 -0.73
N PHE A 100 18.53 -0.96 0.21
CA PHE A 100 18.90 -0.62 1.58
C PHE A 100 20.07 -1.50 2.01
N ASP A 101 21.20 -0.86 2.31
CA ASP A 101 22.34 -1.54 2.91
C ASP A 101 22.27 -1.40 4.42
N VAL A 102 21.72 -2.41 5.10
CA VAL A 102 21.84 -2.50 6.55
C VAL A 102 23.28 -2.90 6.84
N VAL A 103 24.06 -2.01 7.44
CA VAL A 103 25.43 -2.34 7.86
C VAL A 103 25.35 -3.06 9.19
N ASN A 104 25.90 -4.28 9.27
CA ASN A 104 26.08 -4.97 10.54
C ASN A 104 27.01 -4.14 11.43
N GLU A 105 26.49 -3.61 12.54
CA GLU A 105 27.25 -2.74 13.45
C GLU A 105 28.50 -3.42 14.04
N LYS A 106 28.52 -4.76 14.12
CA LYS A 106 29.66 -5.53 14.68
C LYS A 106 30.72 -5.89 13.64
N THR A 107 30.32 -6.17 12.40
CA THR A 107 31.23 -6.65 11.36
C THR A 107 31.51 -5.64 10.26
N GLY A 108 30.78 -4.52 10.22
CA GLY A 108 30.84 -3.53 9.14
C GLY A 108 30.33 -4.06 7.79
N GLN A 109 29.80 -5.28 7.76
CA GLN A 109 29.37 -5.94 6.53
C GLN A 109 27.97 -5.44 6.14
N ARG A 110 27.78 -5.08 4.86
CA ARG A 110 26.45 -4.83 4.30
C ARG A 110 25.66 -6.14 4.31
N ILE A 111 24.57 -6.18 5.07
CA ILE A 111 23.58 -7.24 5.07
C ILE A 111 22.41 -6.75 4.22
N LYS A 112 22.26 -7.34 3.02
CA LYS A 112 20.99 -7.25 2.30
C LYS A 112 20.06 -8.28 2.92
N LYS A 113 19.09 -7.84 3.72
CA LYS A 113 17.96 -8.67 4.13
C LYS A 113 16.71 -8.02 3.55
N PHE A 114 16.48 -8.30 2.28
CA PHE A 114 15.30 -7.85 1.56
C PHE A 114 14.36 -9.05 1.45
N ASP A 115 13.17 -8.93 2.02
CA ASP A 115 12.20 -10.03 2.02
C ASP A 115 11.06 -9.78 1.03
N CYS A 116 10.07 -10.67 1.02
CA CYS A 116 8.98 -10.61 0.06
C CYS A 116 8.13 -9.35 0.20
N GLU A 117 7.96 -8.81 1.41
CA GLU A 117 7.11 -7.64 1.63
C GLU A 117 7.71 -6.42 0.97
N ASP A 118 9.03 -6.26 1.09
CA ASP A 118 9.74 -5.13 0.52
C ASP A 118 9.59 -5.12 -1.01
N TYR A 119 9.70 -6.27 -1.69
CA TYR A 119 9.50 -6.35 -3.13
C TYR A 119 8.07 -5.96 -3.54
N ALA A 120 7.07 -6.46 -2.82
CA ALA A 120 5.66 -6.17 -3.12
C ALA A 120 5.29 -4.69 -2.89
N ILE A 121 5.85 -4.07 -1.84
CA ILE A 121 5.70 -2.63 -1.58
C ILE A 121 6.38 -1.82 -2.69
N ARG A 122 7.61 -2.16 -3.08
CA ARG A 122 8.33 -1.42 -4.12
C ARG A 122 7.63 -1.48 -5.47
N LEU A 123 7.06 -2.63 -5.83
CA LEU A 123 6.29 -2.75 -7.06
C LEU A 123 5.06 -1.84 -7.04
N GLN A 124 4.32 -1.85 -5.92
CA GLN A 124 3.16 -0.98 -5.72
C GLN A 124 3.54 0.50 -5.75
N GLU A 125 4.59 0.93 -5.05
CA GLU A 125 5.09 2.31 -5.05
C GLU A 125 5.52 2.75 -6.45
N ARG A 126 6.14 1.85 -7.22
CA ARG A 126 6.51 2.14 -8.61
C ARG A 126 5.27 2.30 -9.48
N ALA A 127 4.29 1.40 -9.36
CA ALA A 127 3.02 1.49 -10.07
C ALA A 127 2.30 2.82 -9.80
N LEU A 128 2.20 3.23 -8.53
CA LEU A 128 1.57 4.48 -8.14
C LEU A 128 2.24 5.71 -8.77
N ARG A 129 3.58 5.76 -8.79
CA ARG A 129 4.35 6.83 -9.46
C ARG A 129 4.15 6.85 -10.97
N ASP A 130 3.93 5.68 -11.56
CA ASP A 130 3.70 5.53 -12.99
C ASP A 130 2.23 5.76 -13.39
N GLY A 131 1.31 5.82 -12.42
CA GLY A 131 -0.12 6.08 -12.63
C GLY A 131 -0.99 4.81 -12.68
N TYR A 132 -0.48 3.68 -12.17
CA TYR A 132 -1.14 2.39 -12.19
C TYR A 132 -1.63 1.96 -10.81
N ILE A 133 -2.76 1.26 -10.79
CA ILE A 133 -3.32 0.62 -9.61
C ILE A 133 -2.82 -0.83 -9.56
N VAL A 134 -1.93 -1.09 -8.59
CA VAL A 134 -1.43 -2.43 -8.23
C VAL A 134 -1.67 -2.62 -6.74
N SER A 135 -2.36 -3.70 -6.38
CA SER A 135 -2.68 -4.04 -5.00
C SER A 135 -1.58 -4.89 -4.37
N PHE A 136 -1.47 -4.85 -3.05
CA PHE A 136 -0.60 -5.70 -2.26
C PHE A 136 -1.44 -6.83 -1.67
N GLU A 137 -0.96 -8.08 -1.77
CA GLU A 137 -1.64 -9.24 -1.20
C GLU A 137 -0.66 -10.11 -0.40
N VAL A 138 -1.19 -10.87 0.55
CA VAL A 138 -0.43 -11.90 1.27
C VAL A 138 -1.13 -13.24 1.10
N ILE A 139 -0.42 -14.22 0.53
CA ILE A 139 -0.96 -15.55 0.28
C ILE A 139 -0.18 -16.64 1.03
N HIS A 140 -0.86 -17.76 1.28
CA HIS A 140 -0.27 -18.93 1.93
C HIS A 140 0.62 -19.72 0.97
N ALA A 141 1.63 -20.42 1.50
CA ALA A 141 2.54 -21.27 0.73
C ALA A 141 1.86 -22.31 -0.17
N ALA A 142 0.71 -22.86 0.24
CA ALA A 142 -0.01 -23.82 -0.57
C ALA A 142 -0.51 -23.21 -1.89
N GLU A 143 -1.09 -22.01 -1.82
CA GLU A 143 -1.57 -21.26 -2.97
C GLU A 143 -0.41 -20.75 -3.83
N TYR A 144 0.60 -20.15 -3.20
CA TYR A 144 1.80 -19.70 -3.87
C TYR A 144 2.44 -20.81 -4.71
N ASN A 145 2.68 -21.96 -4.08
CA ASN A 145 3.27 -23.12 -4.76
C ASN A 145 2.28 -23.81 -5.72
N ALA A 146 0.99 -23.51 -5.70
CA ALA A 146 0.07 -23.96 -6.74
C ALA A 146 0.20 -23.08 -7.99
N LEU A 147 0.30 -21.76 -7.82
CA LEU A 147 0.27 -20.77 -8.89
C LEU A 147 1.65 -20.57 -9.54
N PHE A 148 2.64 -20.09 -8.79
CA PHE A 148 3.94 -19.67 -9.32
C PHE A 148 4.92 -20.83 -9.48
N LYS A 149 5.65 -20.88 -10.60
CA LYS A 149 6.55 -22.00 -10.94
C LYS A 149 8.01 -21.65 -10.80
N GLN A 150 8.39 -20.38 -10.91
CA GLN A 150 9.80 -19.98 -10.94
C GLN A 150 10.48 -20.10 -9.56
N LYS A 151 9.71 -19.92 -8.48
CA LYS A 151 10.20 -20.04 -7.10
C LYS A 151 9.22 -20.87 -6.27
N ARG A 152 9.76 -21.61 -5.30
CA ARG A 152 8.98 -22.33 -4.28
C ARG A 152 9.29 -21.77 -2.90
N ILE A 153 8.29 -21.73 -2.04
CA ILE A 153 8.45 -21.32 -0.64
C ILE A 153 8.15 -22.47 0.33
N PRO A 154 8.71 -22.45 1.55
CA PRO A 154 8.49 -23.51 2.54
C PRO A 154 7.01 -23.67 2.92
N ASN A 155 6.59 -24.92 3.21
CA ASN A 155 5.24 -25.18 3.72
C ASN A 155 4.98 -24.41 5.02
N GLY A 156 3.79 -23.82 5.13
CA GLY A 156 3.39 -23.00 6.29
C GLY A 156 3.92 -21.57 6.27
N ALA A 157 4.72 -21.17 5.27
CA ALA A 157 5.11 -19.78 5.08
C ALA A 157 3.95 -18.93 4.53
N MET A 158 4.05 -17.62 4.75
CA MET A 158 3.30 -16.58 4.06
C MET A 158 4.23 -15.86 3.09
N HIS A 159 3.69 -15.32 2.01
CA HIS A 159 4.46 -14.57 1.04
C HIS A 159 3.66 -13.39 0.50
N ALA A 160 4.33 -12.25 0.40
CA ALA A 160 3.74 -11.04 -0.16
C ALA A 160 3.90 -11.04 -1.69
N ILE A 161 2.81 -10.71 -2.37
CA ILE A 161 2.73 -10.60 -3.82
C ILE A 161 1.94 -9.34 -4.19
N ASN A 162 1.74 -9.11 -5.48
CA ASN A 162 0.85 -8.05 -5.95
C ASN A 162 -0.30 -8.61 -6.79
N SER A 163 -1.39 -7.86 -6.88
CA SER A 163 -2.52 -8.18 -7.74
C SER A 163 -2.92 -7.00 -8.62
N VAL A 164 -3.46 -7.30 -9.80
CA VAL A 164 -4.01 -6.32 -10.75
C VAL A 164 -5.33 -6.81 -11.30
N ILE A 165 -6.18 -5.85 -11.67
CA ILE A 165 -7.46 -6.09 -12.34
C ILE A 165 -7.32 -5.63 -13.79
N LEU A 166 -7.58 -6.54 -14.72
CA LEU A 166 -7.62 -6.29 -16.16
C LEU A 166 -9.05 -6.54 -16.65
N GLY A 167 -9.86 -5.47 -16.73
CA GLY A 167 -11.29 -5.62 -17.02
C GLY A 167 -12.03 -6.43 -15.94
N ASN A 168 -12.44 -7.66 -16.26
CA ASN A 168 -13.10 -8.58 -15.34
C ASN A 168 -12.14 -9.63 -14.72
N GLU A 169 -10.87 -9.59 -15.09
CA GLU A 169 -9.89 -10.62 -14.74
C GLU A 169 -8.96 -10.14 -13.63
N VAL A 170 -8.64 -11.03 -12.69
CA VAL A 170 -7.67 -10.79 -11.62
C VAL A 170 -6.41 -11.59 -11.90
N TYR A 171 -5.27 -10.91 -11.89
CA TYR A 171 -3.96 -11.52 -12.03
C TYR A 171 -3.12 -11.26 -10.78
N TYR A 172 -2.33 -12.25 -10.39
CA TYR A 172 -1.25 -12.07 -9.41
C TYR A 172 0.09 -11.89 -10.11
N ILE A 173 0.97 -11.14 -9.46
CA ILE A 173 2.33 -10.86 -9.89
C ILE A 173 3.26 -11.25 -8.74
N GLU A 174 4.23 -12.13 -9.01
CA GLU A 174 5.33 -12.39 -8.08
C GLU A 174 6.39 -11.29 -8.25
N PRO A 175 6.53 -10.35 -7.30
CA PRO A 175 7.34 -9.15 -7.52
C PRO A 175 8.85 -9.42 -7.61
N GLN A 176 9.33 -10.58 -7.16
CA GLN A 176 10.75 -10.96 -7.25
C GLN A 176 11.13 -11.57 -8.61
N THR A 177 10.17 -12.22 -9.27
CA THR A 177 10.40 -12.95 -10.53
C THR A 177 9.65 -12.36 -11.72
N GLN A 178 8.71 -11.45 -11.44
CA GLN A 178 7.77 -10.86 -12.38
C GLN A 178 6.86 -11.88 -13.07
N GLU A 179 6.75 -13.11 -12.55
CA GLU A 179 5.80 -14.12 -13.02
C GLU A 179 4.36 -13.60 -12.81
N ILE A 180 3.55 -13.64 -13.86
CA ILE A 180 2.14 -13.22 -13.85
C ILE A 180 1.26 -14.46 -13.98
N VAL A 181 0.21 -14.55 -13.16
CA VAL A 181 -0.72 -15.69 -13.16
C VAL A 181 -2.16 -15.20 -13.09
N PHE A 182 -3.01 -15.76 -13.95
CA PHE A 182 -4.46 -15.56 -13.86
C PHE A 182 -5.02 -16.29 -12.63
N VAL A 183 -5.93 -15.65 -11.90
CA VAL A 183 -6.49 -16.18 -10.65
C VAL A 183 -8.00 -16.39 -10.75
N ALA A 184 -8.74 -15.36 -11.16
CA ALA A 184 -10.19 -15.40 -11.12
C ALA A 184 -10.81 -14.34 -12.05
N TYR A 185 -12.12 -14.51 -12.29
CA TYR A 185 -12.99 -13.43 -12.73
C TYR A 185 -13.64 -12.75 -11.52
N LEU A 186 -14.08 -11.50 -11.65
CA LEU A 186 -14.73 -10.74 -10.57
C LEU A 186 -16.22 -11.07 -10.37
N ASP A 187 -16.85 -11.76 -11.33
CA ASP A 187 -18.29 -12.05 -11.39
C ASP A 187 -18.71 -13.46 -10.90
#